data_AF-A0A6J4TUQ4-F1
#
_entry.id   AF-A0A6J4TUQ4-F1
#
_cell.length_a   1.000
_cell.length_b   1.000
_cell.length_c   1.000
_cell.angle_alpha   90.00
_cell.angle_beta   90.00
_cell.angle_gamma   90.00
#
_symmetry.space_group_name_H-M   'P 1'
#
loop_
_entity.id
_entity.type
_entity.pdbx_description
1 polymer ?
#
loop_
_entity_poly.entity_id
_entity_poly.type
_entity_poly.pdbx_seq_one_letter_code
_entity_poly.pdbx_strand_id
1 'polypeptide(L)'
;MSDPGVVSAQMEWAEGPVRVRRLRRGLDARGLAAVDRAERALATALARRLGPSYRLTDLYREYGDSERWARDVVAEAMAPLRMPAAVAPLVDAAFDHAQGGLRPG
;
A
#
# COMPACT_ATOMS: atom_id res chain seq x y z
N MET A 1 20.06 0.78 -16.58
CA MET A 1 20.28 1.47 -15.30
C MET A 1 18.91 1.83 -14.78
N SER A 2 18.49 1.31 -13.62
CA SER A 2 17.17 1.62 -13.06
C SER A 2 17.11 3.11 -12.69
N ASP A 3 15.97 3.74 -12.94
CA ASP A 3 15.71 5.12 -12.56
C ASP A 3 15.91 5.28 -11.03
N PRO A 4 16.73 6.25 -10.56
CA PRO A 4 16.94 6.48 -9.13
C PRO A 4 15.64 6.65 -8.35
N GLY A 5 14.61 7.26 -8.94
CA GLY A 5 13.30 7.43 -8.31
C GLY A 5 12.57 6.10 -8.11
N VAL A 6 12.69 5.18 -9.07
CA VAL A 6 12.16 3.81 -8.92
C VAL A 6 12.85 3.11 -7.76
N VAL A 7 14.18 3.16 -7.67
CA VAL A 7 14.94 2.49 -6.60
C VAL A 7 14.57 3.07 -5.22
N SER A 8 14.43 4.39 -5.10
CA SER A 8 13.95 5.04 -3.87
C SER A 8 12.55 4.55 -3.47
N ALA A 9 11.61 4.51 -4.42
CA ALA A 9 10.27 4.03 -4.15
C ALA A 9 10.26 2.57 -3.70
N GLN A 10 11.06 1.69 -4.31
CA GLN A 10 11.17 0.30 -3.86
C GLN A 10 11.66 0.16 -2.41
N MET A 11 12.58 1.03 -1.98
CA MET A 11 13.04 1.06 -0.58
C MET A 11 11.92 1.53 0.36
N GLU A 12 11.15 2.54 -0.03
CA GLU A 12 9.98 3.00 0.76
C GLU A 12 8.92 1.91 0.89
N TRP A 13 8.59 1.23 -0.21
CA TRP A 13 7.64 0.12 -0.21
C TRP A 13 8.08 -0.99 0.74
N ALA A 14 9.36 -1.39 0.68
CA ALA A 14 9.92 -2.46 1.51
C ALA A 14 9.79 -2.19 3.03
N GLU A 15 9.69 -0.93 3.45
CA GLU A 15 9.44 -0.57 4.85
C GLU A 15 7.96 -0.73 5.27
N GLY A 16 7.04 -0.69 4.31
CA GLY A 16 5.60 -0.77 4.51
C GLY A 16 5.17 -1.90 5.44
N PRO A 17 5.52 -3.18 5.16
CA PRO A 17 5.14 -4.30 6.02
C PRO A 17 5.62 -4.15 7.47
N VAL A 18 6.80 -3.57 7.69
CA VAL A 18 7.32 -3.31 9.04
C VAL A 18 6.49 -2.21 9.72
N ARG A 19 6.17 -1.14 9.00
CA ARG A 19 5.36 -0.02 9.51
C ARG A 19 3.93 -0.48 9.84
N VAL A 20 3.31 -1.32 9.01
CA VAL A 20 2.00 -1.94 9.29
C VAL A 20 2.06 -2.86 10.52
N ARG A 21 3.10 -3.70 10.64
CA ARG A 21 3.27 -4.52 11.85
C ARG A 21 3.38 -3.68 13.12
N ARG A 22 4.02 -2.51 13.06
CA ARG A 22 4.08 -1.56 14.18
C ARG A 22 2.73 -0.90 14.43
N LEU A 23 2.02 -0.48 13.39
CA LEU A 23 0.66 0.08 13.48
C LEU A 23 -0.31 -0.87 14.18
N ARG A 24 -0.20 -2.18 13.92
CA ARG A 24 -1.05 -3.22 14.53
C ARG A 24 -0.77 -3.43 16.02
N ARG A 25 0.36 -2.97 16.56
CA ARG A 25 0.69 -3.14 17.98
C ARG A 25 -0.23 -2.27 18.82
N GLY A 26 -0.94 -2.89 19.76
CA GLY A 26 -1.84 -2.18 20.69
C GLY A 26 -3.22 -1.88 20.10
N LEU A 27 -3.53 -2.35 18.88
CA LEU A 27 -4.91 -2.32 18.38
C LEU A 27 -5.72 -3.46 19.01
N ASP A 28 -6.99 -3.17 19.29
CA ASP A 28 -7.97 -4.17 19.67
C ASP A 28 -8.44 -4.97 18.43
N ALA A 29 -9.32 -5.96 18.64
CA ALA A 29 -9.84 -6.79 17.55
C ALA A 29 -10.52 -5.96 16.45
N ARG A 30 -11.21 -4.87 16.82
CA ARG A 30 -11.86 -3.96 15.87
C ARG A 30 -10.82 -3.23 15.03
N GLY A 31 -9.73 -2.78 15.65
CA GLY A 31 -8.67 -2.07 14.98
C GLY A 31 -7.87 -2.97 14.03
N LEU A 32 -7.57 -4.20 14.45
CA LEU A 32 -6.96 -5.21 13.58
C LEU A 32 -7.84 -5.50 12.36
N ALA A 33 -9.16 -5.67 12.56
CA ALA A 33 -10.10 -5.90 11.45
C ALA A 33 -10.19 -4.71 10.49
N ALA A 34 -10.05 -3.47 10.99
CA ALA A 34 -10.02 -2.27 10.16
C ALA A 34 -8.74 -2.21 9.31
N VAL A 35 -7.59 -2.54 9.89
CA VAL A 35 -6.31 -2.66 9.16
C VAL A 35 -6.43 -3.73 8.07
N ASP A 36 -6.91 -4.93 8.39
CA ASP A 36 -7.08 -6.01 7.42
C ASP A 36 -8.02 -5.61 6.26
N ARG A 37 -9.07 -4.86 6.56
CA ARG A 37 -10.00 -4.33 5.53
C ARG A 37 -9.28 -3.32 4.64
N ALA A 38 -8.49 -2.43 5.22
CA ALA A 38 -7.75 -1.42 4.47
C ALA A 38 -6.70 -2.05 3.56
N GLU A 39 -5.94 -3.03 4.05
CA GLU A 39 -4.95 -3.79 3.24
C GLU A 39 -5.62 -4.45 2.03
N ARG A 40 -6.74 -5.16 2.23
CA ARG A 40 -7.50 -5.78 1.13
C ARG A 40 -8.07 -4.77 0.14
N ALA A 41 -8.60 -3.66 0.64
CA ALA A 41 -9.21 -2.62 -0.20
C ALA A 41 -8.14 -1.91 -1.05
N LEU A 42 -6.99 -1.58 -0.47
CA LEU A 42 -5.85 -1.01 -1.19
C LEU A 42 -5.30 -1.97 -2.24
N ALA A 43 -5.09 -3.24 -1.89
CA ALA A 43 -4.63 -4.24 -2.85
C ALA A 43 -5.61 -4.40 -4.04
N THR A 44 -6.92 -4.39 -3.76
CA THR A 44 -7.95 -4.45 -4.80
C THR A 44 -7.95 -3.20 -5.67
N ALA A 45 -7.84 -2.02 -5.07
CA ALA A 45 -7.79 -0.75 -5.80
C ALA A 45 -6.53 -0.68 -6.68
N LEU A 46 -5.37 -1.03 -6.14
CA LEU A 46 -4.10 -1.07 -6.86
C LEU A 46 -4.16 -2.05 -8.03
N ALA A 47 -4.65 -3.28 -7.82
CA ALA A 47 -4.79 -4.28 -8.87
C ALA A 47 -5.72 -3.82 -10.01
N ARG A 48 -6.81 -3.12 -9.70
CA ARG A 48 -7.72 -2.56 -10.71
C ARG A 48 -7.06 -1.47 -11.56
N ARG A 49 -6.18 -0.67 -10.95
CA ARG A 49 -5.50 0.45 -11.62
C ARG A 49 -4.33 -0.02 -12.48
N LEU A 50 -3.59 -1.02 -12.02
CA LEU A 50 -2.49 -1.63 -12.76
C LEU A 50 -2.96 -2.60 -13.85
N GLY A 51 -4.13 -3.22 -13.68
CA GLY A 51 -4.64 -4.23 -14.59
C GLY A 51 -3.91 -5.58 -14.46
N PRO A 52 -4.21 -6.54 -15.36
CA PRO A 52 -3.73 -7.93 -15.25
C PRO A 52 -2.23 -8.10 -15.56
N SER A 53 -1.60 -7.11 -16.18
CA SER A 53 -0.18 -7.11 -16.52
C SER A 53 0.36 -5.69 -16.41
N TYR A 54 1.38 -5.52 -15.59
CA TYR A 54 2.04 -4.25 -15.36
C TYR A 54 3.54 -4.48 -15.14
N ARG A 55 4.33 -3.44 -15.33
CA ARG A 55 5.77 -3.42 -15.09
C ARG A 55 6.08 -2.63 -13.82
N LEU A 56 7.31 -2.75 -13.34
CA LEU A 56 7.81 -1.95 -12.22
C LEU A 56 7.66 -0.44 -12.46
N THR A 57 7.82 0.03 -13.69
CA THR A 57 7.63 1.46 -14.04
C THR A 57 6.18 1.92 -13.96
N ASP A 58 5.23 1.02 -14.23
CA ASP A 58 3.79 1.31 -14.09
C ASP A 58 3.43 1.39 -12.61
N LEU A 59 3.97 0.46 -11.80
CA LEU A 59 3.84 0.49 -10.35
C LEU A 59 4.43 1.78 -9.76
N TYR A 60 5.62 2.22 -10.20
CA TYR A 60 6.21 3.48 -9.75
C TYR A 60 5.36 4.70 -10.12
N ARG A 61 4.84 4.76 -11.35
CA ARG A 61 3.95 5.87 -11.76
C ARG A 61 2.70 5.91 -10.87
N GLU A 62 2.10 4.75 -10.63
CA GLU A 62 0.91 4.64 -9.79
C GLU A 62 1.20 5.01 -8.33
N TYR A 63 2.42 4.78 -7.83
CA TYR A 63 2.83 5.22 -6.49
C TYR A 63 2.81 6.74 -6.35
N GLY A 64 3.26 7.48 -7.37
CA GLY A 64 3.21 8.94 -7.38
C GLY A 64 1.78 9.50 -7.32
N ASP A 65 0.79 8.77 -7.85
CA ASP A 65 -0.63 9.15 -7.84
C ASP A 65 -1.39 8.56 -6.63
N SER A 66 -0.72 7.74 -5.82
CA SER A 66 -1.37 6.89 -4.81
C SER A 66 -2.05 7.66 -3.68
N GLU A 67 -1.47 8.79 -3.25
CA GLU A 67 -1.96 9.57 -2.12
C GLU A 67 -3.42 10.00 -2.29
N ARG A 68 -3.82 10.35 -3.52
CA ARG A 68 -5.17 10.84 -3.80
C ARG A 68 -6.22 9.75 -3.57
N TRP A 69 -6.04 8.56 -4.13
CA TRP A 69 -7.05 7.51 -4.04
C TRP A 69 -6.91 6.65 -2.77
N ALA A 70 -5.69 6.50 -2.24
CA ALA A 70 -5.47 5.69 -1.05
C ALA A 70 -6.08 6.30 0.21
N ARG A 71 -6.12 7.64 0.30
CA ARG A 71 -6.79 8.34 1.41
C ARG A 71 -8.25 7.95 1.52
N ASP A 72 -8.99 7.95 0.41
CA ASP A 72 -10.41 7.62 0.42
C ASP A 72 -10.63 6.15 0.80
N VAL A 73 -9.84 5.24 0.22
CA VAL A 73 -9.89 3.80 0.51
C VAL A 73 -9.60 3.50 1.98
N VAL A 74 -8.55 4.11 2.54
CA VAL A 74 -8.17 3.93 3.94
C VAL A 74 -9.18 4.61 4.87
N ALA A 75 -9.67 5.79 4.53
CA ALA A 75 -10.67 6.51 5.33
C ALA A 75 -11.95 5.69 5.48
N GLU A 76 -12.42 5.05 4.40
CA GLU A 76 -13.59 4.17 4.45
C GLU A 76 -13.34 2.95 5.35
N ALA A 77 -12.22 2.27 5.17
CA ALA A 77 -11.91 1.05 5.91
C ALA A 77 -11.58 1.30 7.40
N MET A 78 -10.93 2.44 7.70
CA MET A 78 -10.44 2.82 9.03
C MET A 78 -11.23 3.93 9.70
N ALA A 79 -12.41 4.31 9.17
CA ALA A 79 -13.31 5.31 9.76
C ALA A 79 -13.51 5.13 11.29
N PRO A 80 -13.63 3.90 11.84
CA PRO A 80 -13.78 3.70 13.28
C PRO A 80 -12.58 4.14 14.13
N LEU A 81 -11.37 4.12 13.56
CA LEU A 81 -10.12 4.36 14.29
C LEU A 81 -9.63 5.80 14.15
N ARG A 82 -10.07 6.54 13.13
CA ARG A 82 -9.62 7.91 12.84
C ARG A 82 -8.08 8.05 12.86
N MET A 83 -7.39 7.14 12.19
CA MET A 83 -5.92 7.10 12.13
C MET A 83 -5.41 7.53 10.75
N PRO A 84 -5.33 8.84 10.44
CA PRO A 84 -4.81 9.32 9.15
C PRO A 84 -3.34 8.91 8.92
N ALA A 85 -2.57 8.75 9.99
CA ALA A 85 -1.18 8.28 9.93
C ALA A 85 -1.04 6.82 9.45
N ALA A 86 -2.14 6.05 9.38
CA ALA A 86 -2.12 4.69 8.85
C ALA A 86 -2.02 4.62 7.32
N VAL A 87 -2.35 5.71 6.61
CA VAL A 87 -2.39 5.72 5.13
C VAL A 87 -1.05 5.33 4.53
N ALA A 88 0.03 6.05 4.86
CA ALA A 88 1.33 5.80 4.25
C ALA A 88 1.86 4.36 4.49
N PRO A 89 1.89 3.83 5.73
CA PRO A 89 2.27 2.43 5.97
C PRO A 89 1.49 1.41 5.13
N LEU A 90 0.18 1.60 5.01
CA LEU A 90 -0.71 0.70 4.29
C LEU A 90 -0.50 0.78 2.77
N VAL A 91 -0.26 1.98 2.25
CA VAL A 91 0.10 2.20 0.84
C VAL A 91 1.43 1.52 0.55
N ASP A 92 2.49 1.82 1.31
CA ASP A 92 3.81 1.24 1.12
C ASP A 92 3.75 -0.30 1.10
N ALA A 93 3.00 -0.90 2.04
CA ALA A 93 2.79 -2.35 2.10
C ALA A 93 2.04 -2.92 0.89
N ALA A 94 1.04 -2.20 0.36
CA ALA A 94 0.32 -2.63 -0.83
C ALA A 94 1.24 -2.63 -2.07
N PHE A 95 2.12 -1.65 -2.19
CA PHE A 95 3.09 -1.55 -3.29
C PHE A 95 4.21 -2.59 -3.17
N ASP A 96 4.69 -2.88 -1.95
CA ASP A 96 5.65 -3.98 -1.71
C ASP A 96 5.07 -5.34 -2.10
N HIS A 97 3.80 -5.58 -1.74
CA HIS A 97 3.10 -6.80 -2.12
C HIS A 97 2.95 -6.92 -3.64
N ALA A 98 2.55 -5.84 -4.32
CA ALA A 98 2.41 -5.82 -5.77
C ALA A 98 3.77 -6.07 -6.46
N GLN A 99 4.84 -5.42 -5.98
CA GLN A 99 6.19 -5.65 -6.46
C GLN A 99 6.60 -7.13 -6.37
N GLY A 100 6.33 -7.80 -5.24
CA GLY A 100 6.61 -9.22 -5.08
C GLY A 100 5.82 -10.14 -6.01
N GLY A 101 4.70 -9.66 -6.57
CA GLY A 101 3.88 -10.35 -7.55
C GLY A 101 4.33 -10.19 -9.01
N LEU A 102 5.31 -9.31 -9.28
CA LEU A 102 5.91 -9.20 -10.60
C LEU A 102 6.61 -10.51 -10.96
N ARG A 103 6.15 -11.20 -12.01
CA ARG A 103 6.85 -12.37 -12.52
C ARG A 103 8.18 -11.90 -13.16
N PRO A 104 9.31 -12.59 -12.91
CA PRO A 104 10.49 -12.38 -13.72
C PRO A 104 10.11 -12.80 -15.16
N GLY A 105 10.15 -11.82 -16.07
CA GLY A 105 10.01 -12.06 -17.50
C GLY A 105 11.26 -12.70 -18.09
#